data_AF-A0A1J8PKU5-F1
#
_entry.id   AF-A0A1J8PKU5-F1
#
_cell.length_a   1.000
_cell.length_b   1.000
_cell.length_c   1.000
_cell.angle_alpha   90.00
_cell.angle_beta   90.00
_cell.angle_gamma   90.00
#
_symmetry.space_group_name_H-M   'P 1'
#
loop_
_entity.id
_entity.type
_entity.pdbx_description
1 polymer ?
#
loop_
_entity_poly.entity_id
_entity_poly.type
_entity_poly.pdbx_seq_one_letter_code
_entity_poly.pdbx_strand_id
1 'polypeptide(L)'
;MSGYLPKLWPPSRIIVVSGLRATWILVVLWYEICAFDHVLHACQWPDIHQPNAPDSRIGRVLVVADPQIIDHRSYPGRGFLLKTLGQFIIDLNLRRSWRSTISRLQPHAVVFLGDLMDNGRATVKLQLATEVARLITRYNAYAARFFDIFKMRDNIATFFLPGNHDIGLGETASFSLQAGKRYTSYFGRRNDKISVGNHTLLFVDSIALVEEDVIRADQGYSYDNWPAVAGGTVNFVKRFAAHEHANPIILFTHIPLARPLGTDCGPLRERGTIRQGWGFGYQNTLSDEASQFLLGLLRPSLILSGDDHDYCEYSHPLPLVSVPSSTTAREVTVKSFSMAMGIRRPGFQLLSLTSSIPSFEALTQLPNSPLDTPCFLPDQLGIYLSIYVPFILLSLLSLLAFNIHRIRTRNNKQQLRRSEVAPRSSCPDHSASRATSKIELSRRPLGRSNTDDTDEDPLPPPVTKLAKPARSSKLRGRISSCSWAFYLLGRQRRIEVLLPCSRVDRGMHEAGLLRGFLSDVLDVAWPPVLVFCVAAWWAMHF
;
A
#
# COMPACT_ATOMS: atom_id res chain seq x y z
N MET A 1 12.33 53.54 -18.97
CA MET A 1 13.29 52.43 -19.19
C MET A 1 12.48 51.18 -19.52
N SER A 2 12.79 50.47 -20.62
CA SER A 2 12.10 49.21 -20.96
C SER A 2 12.97 48.03 -20.55
N GLY A 3 12.43 47.15 -19.69
CA GLY A 3 13.19 46.03 -19.13
C GLY A 3 13.41 44.92 -20.16
N TYR A 4 14.65 44.72 -20.60
CA TYR A 4 15.04 43.54 -21.36
C TYR A 4 14.99 42.30 -20.46
N LEU A 5 13.83 41.65 -20.38
CA LEU A 5 13.75 40.27 -19.89
C LEU A 5 14.62 39.39 -20.79
N PRO A 6 15.59 38.64 -20.24
CA PRO A 6 16.46 37.80 -21.04
C PRO A 6 15.62 36.72 -21.74
N LYS A 7 15.84 36.54 -23.05
CA LYS A 7 15.25 35.43 -23.80
C LYS A 7 15.87 34.12 -23.30
N LEU A 8 15.26 33.47 -22.31
CA LEU A 8 15.59 32.08 -21.99
C LEU A 8 15.37 31.23 -23.25
N TRP A 9 16.46 30.64 -23.75
CA TRP A 9 16.37 29.63 -24.79
C TRP A 9 15.71 28.38 -24.19
N PRO A 10 14.84 27.67 -24.92
CA PRO A 10 14.27 26.43 -24.42
C PRO A 10 15.41 25.44 -24.12
N PRO A 11 15.37 24.72 -22.98
CA PRO A 11 16.44 23.80 -22.59
C PRO A 11 16.65 22.73 -23.67
N SER A 12 17.90 22.29 -23.83
CA SER A 12 18.21 21.23 -24.80
C SER A 12 17.56 19.91 -24.38
N ARG A 13 17.36 18.98 -25.34
CA ARG A 13 16.88 17.62 -25.05
C ARG A 13 17.71 16.98 -23.94
N ILE A 14 19.02 17.17 -23.99
CA ILE A 14 19.97 16.62 -23.01
C ILE A 14 19.65 17.13 -21.61
N ILE A 15 19.42 18.44 -21.44
CA ILE A 15 19.08 19.03 -20.13
C ILE A 15 17.75 18.47 -19.60
N VAL A 16 16.70 18.41 -20.44
CA VAL A 16 15.37 17.94 -20.00
C VAL A 16 15.38 16.44 -19.65
N VAL A 17 15.94 15.61 -20.54
CA VAL A 17 15.97 14.15 -20.38
C VAL A 17 16.93 13.74 -19.26
N SER A 18 18.15 14.26 -19.23
CA SER A 18 19.12 13.93 -18.18
C SER A 18 18.70 14.49 -16.82
N GLY A 19 18.05 15.67 -16.78
CA GLY A 19 17.49 16.24 -15.56
C GLY A 19 16.39 15.36 -14.97
N LEU A 20 15.36 15.03 -15.76
CA LEU A 20 14.29 14.12 -15.30
C LEU A 20 14.85 12.74 -14.89
N ARG A 21 15.77 12.17 -15.67
CA ARG A 21 16.47 10.91 -15.35
C ARG A 21 17.18 10.97 -14.01
N ALA A 22 17.95 12.03 -13.74
CA ALA A 22 18.68 12.21 -12.49
C ALA A 22 17.73 12.37 -11.30
N THR A 23 16.70 13.21 -11.41
CA THR A 23 15.69 13.36 -10.36
C THR A 23 14.96 12.05 -10.08
N TRP A 24 14.61 11.27 -11.11
CA TRP A 24 14.02 9.95 -10.91
C TRP A 24 14.93 8.95 -10.21
N ILE A 25 16.23 8.93 -10.54
CA ILE A 25 17.20 8.08 -9.83
C ILE A 25 17.27 8.48 -8.34
N LEU A 26 17.33 9.78 -8.03
CA LEU A 26 17.35 10.26 -6.65
C LEU A 26 16.04 9.94 -5.89
N VAL A 27 14.88 10.10 -6.53
CA VAL A 27 13.56 9.75 -5.96
C VAL A 27 13.44 8.25 -5.68
N VAL A 28 13.92 7.39 -6.59
CA VAL A 28 13.94 5.93 -6.37
C VAL A 28 14.92 5.57 -5.25
N LEU A 29 16.16 6.05 -5.27
CA LEU A 29 17.14 5.77 -4.20
C LEU A 29 16.64 6.22 -2.82
N TRP A 30 16.00 7.39 -2.73
CA TRP A 30 15.47 7.90 -1.47
C TRP A 30 14.33 7.02 -0.94
N TYR A 31 13.29 6.75 -1.74
CA TYR A 31 12.09 6.08 -1.24
C TYR A 31 12.18 4.54 -1.22
N GLU A 32 13.04 3.92 -2.03
CA GLU A 32 13.21 2.46 -2.06
C GLU A 32 14.34 1.95 -1.15
N ILE A 33 15.20 2.85 -0.64
CA ILE A 33 16.32 2.51 0.24
C ILE A 33 16.27 3.42 1.49
N CYS A 34 16.63 4.70 1.36
CA CYS A 34 16.90 5.57 2.50
C CYS A 34 15.69 5.82 3.43
N ALA A 35 14.47 5.81 2.90
CA ALA A 35 13.27 6.20 3.63
C ALA A 35 12.95 5.28 4.83
N PHE A 36 13.31 3.99 4.76
CA PHE A 36 13.08 3.05 5.87
C PHE A 36 13.97 3.40 7.06
N ASP A 37 15.29 3.48 6.83
CA ASP A 37 16.26 3.84 7.87
C ASP A 37 16.03 5.27 8.39
N HIS A 38 15.67 6.21 7.51
CA HIS A 38 15.38 7.61 7.88
C HIS A 38 14.18 7.74 8.83
N VAL A 39 13.10 6.99 8.60
CA VAL A 39 11.94 6.99 9.52
C VAL A 39 12.32 6.33 10.85
N LEU A 40 13.08 5.22 10.82
CA LEU A 40 13.52 4.52 12.02
C LEU A 40 14.71 5.17 12.75
N HIS A 41 15.26 6.28 12.26
CA HIS A 41 16.25 7.07 13.01
C HIS A 41 15.64 7.66 14.30
N ALA A 42 14.38 8.06 14.26
CA ALA A 42 13.62 8.58 15.41
C ALA A 42 13.21 7.49 16.42
N CYS A 43 13.23 6.21 16.02
CA CYS A 43 12.93 5.10 16.92
C CYS A 43 14.08 4.85 17.90
N GLN A 44 13.73 4.85 19.19
CA GLN A 44 14.64 4.62 20.32
C GLN A 44 13.97 3.72 21.35
N TRP A 45 14.76 2.91 22.04
CA TRP A 45 14.26 2.10 23.16
C TRP A 45 13.90 3.00 24.35
N PRO A 46 12.75 2.81 25.01
CA PRO A 46 12.28 3.73 26.04
C PRO A 46 13.12 3.72 27.33
N ASP A 47 14.00 2.73 27.52
CA ASP A 47 15.00 2.73 28.60
C ASP A 47 16.17 3.71 28.39
N ILE A 48 16.30 4.35 27.22
CA ILE A 48 17.45 5.24 26.89
C ILE A 48 17.64 6.45 27.84
N HIS A 49 16.59 6.81 28.60
CA HIS A 49 16.64 7.86 29.62
C HIS A 49 16.71 7.35 31.06
N GLN A 50 16.69 6.04 31.30
CA GLN A 50 17.00 5.48 32.61
C GLN A 50 18.51 5.56 32.86
N PRO A 51 18.95 5.92 34.08
CA PRO A 51 20.37 5.89 34.41
C PRO A 51 20.89 4.45 34.38
N ASN A 52 22.01 4.22 33.70
CA ASN A 52 22.71 2.93 33.67
C ASN A 52 23.31 2.61 35.06
N ALA A 53 22.47 2.16 35.99
CA ALA A 53 22.94 1.58 37.25
C ALA A 53 23.74 0.30 36.94
N PRO A 54 24.93 0.09 37.55
CA PRO A 54 25.82 -1.02 37.20
C PRO A 54 25.18 -2.40 37.41
N ASP A 55 24.24 -2.51 38.34
CA ASP A 55 23.54 -3.75 38.68
C ASP A 55 22.18 -3.92 37.96
N SER A 56 21.88 -3.07 36.96
CA SER A 56 20.61 -3.16 36.22
C SER A 56 20.64 -4.23 35.12
N ARG A 57 19.54 -4.98 34.98
CA ARG A 57 19.32 -5.88 33.83
C ARG A 57 18.20 -5.34 32.96
N ILE A 58 18.48 -5.20 31.66
CA ILE A 58 17.57 -4.62 30.65
C ILE A 58 17.24 -5.70 29.60
N GLY A 59 15.97 -6.10 29.53
CA GLY A 59 15.42 -6.92 28.46
C GLY A 59 14.73 -6.06 27.42
N ARG A 60 15.30 -5.95 26.21
CA ARG A 60 14.71 -5.23 25.07
C ARG A 60 13.99 -6.20 24.15
N VAL A 61 12.67 -6.11 24.12
CA VAL A 61 11.77 -6.98 23.35
C VAL A 61 11.08 -6.16 22.25
N LEU A 62 11.22 -6.60 21.00
CA LEU A 62 10.48 -6.03 19.87
C LEU A 62 9.18 -6.83 19.69
N VAL A 63 8.04 -6.15 19.60
CA VAL A 63 6.71 -6.78 19.52
C VAL A 63 6.04 -6.39 18.21
N VAL A 64 5.64 -7.39 17.43
CA VAL A 64 5.20 -7.26 16.04
C VAL A 64 3.81 -7.89 15.88
N ALA A 65 2.79 -7.09 15.53
CA ALA A 65 1.46 -7.61 15.23
C ALA A 65 1.22 -7.77 13.73
N ASP A 66 0.34 -8.71 13.37
CA ASP A 66 -0.24 -8.94 12.05
C ASP A 66 0.72 -8.70 10.86
N PRO A 67 1.89 -9.37 10.81
CA PRO A 67 2.82 -9.27 9.67
C PRO A 67 2.23 -9.87 8.39
N GLN A 68 1.32 -10.83 8.55
CA GLN A 68 0.31 -11.31 7.61
C GLN A 68 0.78 -11.37 6.16
N ILE A 69 1.77 -12.24 5.90
CA ILE A 69 2.27 -12.45 4.54
C ILE A 69 1.15 -13.01 3.66
N ILE A 70 0.82 -12.31 2.58
CA ILE A 70 -0.29 -12.68 1.68
C ILE A 70 0.11 -13.82 0.72
N ASP A 71 -0.84 -14.46 0.06
CA ASP A 71 -0.57 -15.56 -0.88
C ASP A 71 -1.50 -15.56 -2.10
N HIS A 72 -1.48 -16.65 -2.89
CA HIS A 72 -2.33 -16.84 -4.06
C HIS A 72 -3.85 -16.85 -3.79
N ARG A 73 -4.28 -17.01 -2.54
CA ARG A 73 -5.70 -17.02 -2.13
C ARG A 73 -6.16 -15.65 -1.67
N SER A 74 -5.27 -14.86 -1.07
CA SER A 74 -5.51 -13.47 -0.67
C SER A 74 -6.20 -12.64 -1.76
N TYR A 75 -7.23 -11.89 -1.36
CA TYR A 75 -8.05 -11.05 -2.24
C TYR A 75 -8.56 -11.82 -3.48
N PRO A 76 -9.44 -12.83 -3.31
CA PRO A 76 -9.72 -13.83 -4.34
C PRO A 76 -10.22 -13.26 -5.67
N GLY A 77 -10.93 -12.14 -5.68
CA GLY A 77 -11.40 -11.45 -6.89
C GLY A 77 -10.32 -10.77 -7.75
N ARG A 78 -9.05 -10.75 -7.33
CA ARG A 78 -7.93 -10.23 -8.16
C ARG A 78 -7.45 -11.28 -9.16
N GLY A 79 -7.18 -10.86 -10.40
CA GLY A 79 -6.57 -11.70 -11.44
C GLY A 79 -5.13 -12.10 -11.09
N PHE A 80 -4.66 -13.21 -11.67
CA PHE A 80 -3.36 -13.83 -11.33
C PHE A 80 -2.18 -12.84 -11.28
N LEU A 81 -1.97 -12.06 -12.35
CA LEU A 81 -0.86 -11.10 -12.42
C LEU A 81 -0.89 -10.07 -11.29
N LEU A 82 -2.08 -9.61 -10.88
CA LEU A 82 -2.24 -8.64 -9.79
C LEU A 82 -2.05 -9.27 -8.40
N LYS A 83 -2.32 -10.58 -8.25
CA LYS A 83 -1.97 -11.33 -7.03
C LYS A 83 -0.46 -11.54 -6.93
N THR A 84 0.19 -12.01 -8.00
CA THR A 84 1.65 -12.20 -8.02
C THR A 84 2.41 -10.89 -7.80
N LEU A 85 2.02 -9.81 -8.48
CA LEU A 85 2.61 -8.49 -8.28
C LEU A 85 2.31 -7.94 -6.87
N GLY A 86 1.08 -8.12 -6.37
CA GLY A 86 0.71 -7.73 -5.01
C GLY A 86 1.57 -8.43 -3.95
N GLN A 87 1.74 -9.76 -4.07
CA GLN A 87 2.59 -10.53 -3.17
C GLN A 87 4.05 -10.07 -3.26
N PHE A 88 4.60 -9.88 -4.46
CA PHE A 88 5.97 -9.40 -4.64
C PHE A 88 6.21 -8.03 -3.98
N ILE A 89 5.29 -7.08 -4.16
CA ILE A 89 5.42 -5.73 -3.57
C ILE A 89 5.26 -5.75 -2.04
N ILE A 90 4.42 -6.63 -1.49
CA ILE A 90 4.24 -6.78 -0.03
C ILE A 90 5.42 -7.54 0.58
N ASP A 91 5.84 -8.67 0.02
CA ASP A 91 7.03 -9.42 0.45
C ASP A 91 8.29 -8.49 0.43
N LEU A 92 8.43 -7.63 -0.59
CA LEU A 92 9.51 -6.63 -0.70
C LEU A 92 9.42 -5.52 0.37
N ASN A 93 8.23 -4.98 0.64
CA ASN A 93 8.04 -3.98 1.69
C ASN A 93 8.37 -4.56 3.08
N LEU A 94 7.86 -5.76 3.37
CA LEU A 94 8.10 -6.45 4.63
C LEU A 94 9.59 -6.72 4.87
N ARG A 95 10.34 -7.20 3.87
CA ARG A 95 11.80 -7.40 3.98
C ARG A 95 12.56 -6.11 4.29
N ARG A 96 12.23 -4.99 3.62
CA ARG A 96 12.88 -3.69 3.88
C ARG A 96 12.58 -3.17 5.28
N SER A 97 11.30 -3.18 5.67
CA SER A 97 10.86 -2.83 7.02
C SER A 97 11.59 -3.66 8.07
N TRP A 98 11.60 -4.99 7.91
CA TRP A 98 12.23 -5.92 8.84
C TRP A 98 13.74 -5.72 8.95
N ARG A 99 14.44 -5.63 7.81
CA ARG A 99 15.89 -5.44 7.75
C ARG A 99 16.31 -4.11 8.40
N SER A 100 15.57 -3.04 8.14
CA SER A 100 15.80 -1.74 8.79
C SER A 100 15.57 -1.84 10.30
N THR A 101 14.40 -2.33 10.74
CA THR A 101 14.05 -2.52 12.17
C THR A 101 15.10 -3.33 12.93
N ILE A 102 15.46 -4.54 12.47
CA ILE A 102 16.38 -5.42 13.20
C ILE A 102 17.82 -4.88 13.20
N SER A 103 18.30 -4.30 12.09
CA SER A 103 19.65 -3.74 12.04
C SER A 103 19.82 -2.48 12.89
N ARG A 104 18.78 -1.62 12.93
CA ARG A 104 18.74 -0.34 13.64
C ARG A 104 18.57 -0.47 15.15
N LEU A 105 17.79 -1.46 15.61
CA LEU A 105 17.31 -1.55 17.00
C LEU A 105 17.92 -2.71 17.79
N GLN A 106 18.31 -3.81 17.13
CA GLN A 106 19.03 -4.96 17.71
C GLN A 106 18.40 -5.48 19.03
N PRO A 107 17.14 -5.97 18.98
CA PRO A 107 16.44 -6.47 20.17
C PRO A 107 17.10 -7.73 20.76
N HIS A 108 16.88 -7.95 22.06
CA HIS A 108 17.30 -9.18 22.75
C HIS A 108 16.32 -10.33 22.50
N ALA A 109 15.04 -10.02 22.28
CA ALA A 109 14.02 -10.98 21.87
C ALA A 109 12.95 -10.34 20.96
N VAL A 110 12.22 -11.17 20.21
CA VAL A 110 11.06 -10.76 19.41
C VAL A 110 9.81 -11.56 19.80
N VAL A 111 8.66 -10.89 19.83
CA VAL A 111 7.34 -11.51 19.95
C VAL A 111 6.51 -11.15 18.73
N PHE A 112 5.94 -12.14 18.06
CA PHE A 112 4.93 -11.96 17.01
C PHE A 112 3.52 -12.26 17.57
N LEU A 113 2.58 -11.32 17.40
CA LEU A 113 1.22 -11.38 17.97
C LEU A 113 0.17 -11.81 16.95
N GLY A 114 0.30 -13.06 16.48
CA GLY A 114 -0.65 -13.65 15.55
C GLY A 114 -0.60 -13.09 14.15
N ASP A 115 -1.51 -13.61 13.34
CA ASP A 115 -1.66 -13.41 11.90
C ASP A 115 -0.32 -13.36 11.17
N LEU A 116 0.45 -14.44 11.34
CA LEU A 116 1.70 -14.65 10.65
C LEU A 116 1.46 -14.81 9.14
N MET A 117 0.37 -15.50 8.77
CA MET A 117 0.02 -15.84 7.38
C MET A 117 -1.48 -15.64 7.09
N ASP A 118 -1.81 -14.80 6.11
CA ASP A 118 -3.18 -14.48 5.69
C ASP A 118 -4.08 -15.70 5.39
N ASN A 119 -3.50 -16.84 5.01
CA ASN A 119 -4.24 -18.07 4.75
C ASN A 119 -3.70 -19.30 5.51
N GLY A 120 -3.04 -19.10 6.66
CA GLY A 120 -2.50 -20.18 7.49
C GLY A 120 -3.53 -21.25 7.87
N ARG A 121 -4.77 -20.83 8.15
CA ARG A 121 -5.94 -21.65 8.53
C ARG A 121 -6.53 -22.52 7.43
N ALA A 122 -6.28 -22.19 6.16
CA ALA A 122 -7.20 -22.58 5.08
C ALA A 122 -7.24 -24.09 4.79
N THR A 123 -8.43 -24.60 4.42
CA THR A 123 -8.62 -25.97 3.91
C THR A 123 -8.18 -26.13 2.46
N VAL A 124 -8.17 -27.38 2.03
CA VAL A 124 -8.62 -27.77 0.68
C VAL A 124 -9.81 -28.72 0.91
N LYS A 125 -10.87 -28.66 0.09
CA LYS A 125 -11.90 -29.71 0.07
C LYS A 125 -11.26 -30.95 -0.54
N LEU A 126 -11.04 -32.00 0.25
CA LEU A 126 -10.03 -33.01 -0.06
C LEU A 126 -10.53 -34.43 0.25
N GLN A 127 -10.53 -35.29 -0.77
CA GLN A 127 -10.90 -36.71 -0.66
C GLN A 127 -9.78 -37.65 -1.16
N LEU A 128 -8.62 -37.12 -1.57
CA LEU A 128 -7.58 -37.88 -2.27
C LEU A 128 -6.17 -37.60 -1.71
N ALA A 129 -5.44 -38.65 -1.33
CA ALA A 129 -4.17 -38.53 -0.59
C ALA A 129 -3.09 -37.67 -1.28
N THR A 130 -3.09 -37.62 -2.62
CA THR A 130 -2.13 -36.84 -3.42
C THR A 130 -2.25 -35.33 -3.20
N GLU A 131 -3.45 -34.79 -2.96
CA GLU A 131 -3.60 -33.36 -2.67
C GLU A 131 -3.29 -33.02 -1.20
N VAL A 132 -3.36 -33.99 -0.28
CA VAL A 132 -2.89 -33.83 1.12
C VAL A 132 -1.37 -33.59 1.12
N ALA A 133 -0.61 -34.40 0.39
CA ALA A 133 0.83 -34.20 0.21
C ALA A 133 1.12 -32.81 -0.39
N ARG A 134 0.37 -32.43 -1.44
CA ARG A 134 0.49 -31.10 -2.08
C ARG A 134 0.13 -29.93 -1.15
N LEU A 135 -0.80 -30.13 -0.21
CA LEU A 135 -1.14 -29.15 0.83
C LEU A 135 0.00 -28.96 1.82
N ILE A 136 0.63 -30.06 2.27
CA ILE A 136 1.81 -30.01 3.14
C ILE A 136 2.94 -29.25 2.43
N THR A 137 3.33 -29.65 1.21
CA THR A 137 4.39 -28.94 0.46
C THR A 137 4.12 -27.44 0.30
N ARG A 138 2.85 -27.05 0.06
CA ARG A 138 2.44 -25.64 -0.03
C ARG A 138 2.57 -24.88 1.29
N TYR A 139 2.13 -25.47 2.41
CA TYR A 139 2.26 -24.82 3.72
C TYR A 139 3.73 -24.72 4.16
N ASN A 140 4.51 -25.78 3.94
CA ASN A 140 5.94 -25.80 4.23
C ASN A 140 6.67 -24.67 3.48
N ALA A 141 6.34 -24.44 2.20
CA ALA A 141 6.88 -23.33 1.42
C ALA A 141 6.36 -21.94 1.87
N TYR A 142 5.15 -21.86 2.43
CA TYR A 142 4.56 -20.63 2.96
C TYR A 142 5.23 -20.22 4.28
N ALA A 143 5.37 -21.15 5.22
CA ALA A 143 6.11 -20.95 6.47
C ALA A 143 7.60 -20.69 6.21
N ALA A 144 8.24 -21.40 5.27
CA ALA A 144 9.61 -21.11 4.86
C ALA A 144 9.76 -19.67 4.32
N ARG A 145 8.77 -19.17 3.56
CA ARG A 145 8.78 -17.77 3.10
C ARG A 145 8.58 -16.77 4.24
N PHE A 146 7.80 -17.10 5.26
CA PHE A 146 7.71 -16.29 6.48
C PHE A 146 9.09 -16.16 7.14
N PHE A 147 9.78 -17.27 7.42
CA PHE A 147 11.10 -17.25 8.07
C PHE A 147 12.22 -16.65 7.19
N ASP A 148 12.06 -16.64 5.87
CA ASP A 148 13.00 -15.96 4.95
C ASP A 148 12.75 -14.45 4.83
N ILE A 149 11.49 -13.98 4.98
CA ILE A 149 11.15 -12.55 5.08
C ILE A 149 11.57 -12.01 6.46
N PHE A 150 11.18 -12.71 7.52
CA PHE A 150 11.47 -12.36 8.92
C PHE A 150 12.75 -13.04 9.44
N LYS A 151 13.77 -13.12 8.58
CA LYS A 151 15.04 -13.79 8.89
C LYS A 151 15.75 -13.13 10.06
N MET A 152 16.22 -13.96 10.99
CA MET A 152 16.86 -13.54 12.24
C MET A 152 18.33 -13.90 12.32
N ARG A 153 19.03 -13.32 13.31
CA ARG A 153 20.34 -13.80 13.78
C ARG A 153 20.11 -14.87 14.83
N ASP A 154 20.96 -15.89 14.85
CA ASP A 154 20.79 -17.10 15.67
C ASP A 154 20.81 -16.83 17.19
N ASN A 155 21.21 -15.62 17.62
CA ASN A 155 21.31 -15.21 19.01
C ASN A 155 20.09 -14.42 19.54
N ILE A 156 19.02 -14.23 18.76
CA ILE A 156 17.83 -13.47 19.17
C ILE A 156 16.64 -14.42 19.37
N ALA A 157 16.18 -14.55 20.62
CA ALA A 157 15.04 -15.41 20.95
C ALA A 157 13.75 -14.89 20.29
N THR A 158 12.97 -15.76 19.67
CA THR A 158 11.75 -15.38 18.93
C THR A 158 10.56 -16.22 19.38
N PHE A 159 9.43 -15.58 19.65
CA PHE A 159 8.21 -16.18 20.18
C PHE A 159 6.99 -15.80 19.31
N PHE A 160 5.98 -16.66 19.27
CA PHE A 160 4.85 -16.53 18.36
C PHE A 160 3.52 -16.85 19.05
N LEU A 161 2.54 -15.94 18.97
CA LEU A 161 1.12 -16.25 19.16
C LEU A 161 0.48 -16.64 17.82
N PRO A 162 -0.54 -17.51 17.82
CA PRO A 162 -1.39 -17.73 16.66
C PRO A 162 -2.45 -16.62 16.55
N GLY A 163 -2.73 -16.16 15.33
CA GLY A 163 -3.91 -15.34 15.06
C GLY A 163 -5.07 -16.09 14.41
N ASN A 164 -6.16 -15.39 14.19
CA ASN A 164 -7.36 -15.99 13.60
C ASN A 164 -7.15 -16.41 12.14
N HIS A 165 -6.25 -15.78 11.35
CA HIS A 165 -5.85 -16.24 10.01
C HIS A 165 -4.86 -17.42 10.04
N ASP A 166 -4.11 -17.63 11.13
CA ASP A 166 -3.16 -18.74 11.25
C ASP A 166 -3.82 -20.09 11.53
N ILE A 167 -4.76 -20.12 12.48
CA ILE A 167 -5.39 -21.37 12.95
C ILE A 167 -6.89 -21.47 12.65
N GLY A 168 -7.57 -20.35 12.40
CA GLY A 168 -9.03 -20.29 12.21
C GLY A 168 -9.75 -20.06 13.52
N LEU A 169 -10.95 -19.48 13.46
CA LEU A 169 -11.81 -19.22 14.60
C LEU A 169 -13.24 -19.69 14.28
N GLY A 170 -13.74 -20.67 15.04
CA GLY A 170 -15.07 -21.25 14.87
C GLY A 170 -15.16 -22.28 13.73
N GLU A 171 -16.11 -23.21 13.85
CA GLU A 171 -16.21 -24.34 12.92
C GLU A 171 -16.71 -23.92 11.53
N THR A 172 -15.84 -24.02 10.52
CA THR A 172 -16.22 -23.82 9.11
C THR A 172 -15.52 -24.83 8.20
N ALA A 173 -16.20 -25.27 7.13
CA ALA A 173 -15.60 -26.14 6.10
C ALA A 173 -14.43 -25.49 5.31
N SER A 174 -14.15 -24.22 5.58
CA SER A 174 -13.01 -23.44 5.05
C SER A 174 -11.78 -23.44 5.95
N PHE A 175 -11.90 -23.80 7.24
CA PHE A 175 -10.78 -23.84 8.20
C PHE A 175 -10.36 -25.28 8.49
N SER A 176 -9.06 -25.51 8.53
CA SER A 176 -8.51 -26.87 8.56
C SER A 176 -8.44 -27.38 9.99
N LEU A 177 -9.07 -28.53 10.26
CA LEU A 177 -8.95 -29.24 11.55
C LEU A 177 -7.51 -29.62 11.94
N GLN A 178 -6.54 -29.45 11.03
CA GLN A 178 -5.12 -29.64 11.28
C GLN A 178 -4.35 -28.30 11.42
N ALA A 179 -4.99 -27.13 11.28
CA ALA A 179 -4.33 -25.83 11.28
C ALA A 179 -3.59 -25.56 12.60
N GLY A 180 -4.24 -25.78 13.75
CA GLY A 180 -3.58 -25.65 15.07
C GLY A 180 -2.35 -26.53 15.25
N LYS A 181 -2.39 -27.79 14.79
CA LYS A 181 -1.23 -28.71 14.82
C LYS A 181 -0.12 -28.27 13.85
N ARG A 182 -0.52 -27.82 12.65
CA ARG A 182 0.36 -27.37 11.56
C ARG A 182 1.05 -26.03 11.87
N TYR A 183 0.38 -25.15 12.59
CA TYR A 183 0.97 -23.97 13.22
C TYR A 183 2.00 -24.41 14.28
N THR A 184 1.59 -25.29 15.19
CA THR A 184 2.43 -25.76 16.32
C THR A 184 3.75 -26.39 15.85
N SER A 185 3.76 -27.10 14.72
CA SER A 185 4.97 -27.70 14.14
C SER A 185 5.96 -26.72 13.50
N TYR A 186 5.60 -25.44 13.37
CA TYR A 186 6.46 -24.39 12.81
C TYR A 186 6.75 -23.23 13.78
N PHE A 187 5.77 -22.83 14.57
CA PHE A 187 5.83 -21.62 15.42
C PHE A 187 5.86 -21.94 16.92
N GLY A 188 5.75 -23.21 17.31
CA GLY A 188 5.85 -23.65 18.70
C GLY A 188 4.52 -23.63 19.46
N ARG A 189 4.58 -23.44 20.78
CA ARG A 189 3.40 -23.54 21.66
C ARG A 189 2.48 -22.33 21.50
N ARG A 190 1.17 -22.58 21.48
CA ARG A 190 0.13 -21.53 21.39
C ARG A 190 -0.13 -20.81 22.73
N ASN A 191 0.00 -21.54 23.83
CA ASN A 191 0.03 -21.03 25.21
C ASN A 191 1.42 -21.33 25.79
N ASP A 192 2.13 -20.33 26.32
CA ASP A 192 3.46 -20.51 26.95
C ASP A 192 3.81 -19.38 27.93
N LYS A 193 4.91 -19.52 28.67
CA LYS A 193 5.45 -18.45 29.52
C LYS A 193 6.98 -18.38 29.46
N ILE A 194 7.52 -17.16 29.50
CA ILE A 194 8.96 -16.90 29.63
C ILE A 194 9.23 -15.82 30.67
N SER A 195 10.48 -15.70 31.12
CA SER A 195 10.92 -14.58 31.96
C SER A 195 12.01 -13.78 31.26
N VAL A 196 11.86 -12.45 31.25
CA VAL A 196 12.80 -11.49 30.63
C VAL A 196 12.89 -10.28 31.55
N GLY A 197 14.10 -9.88 31.97
CA GLY A 197 14.29 -8.70 32.84
C GLY A 197 13.50 -8.75 34.15
N ASN A 198 13.40 -9.94 34.77
CA ASN A 198 12.57 -10.24 35.95
C ASN A 198 11.06 -9.89 35.80
N HIS A 199 10.56 -9.86 34.57
CA HIS A 199 9.13 -9.84 34.25
C HIS A 199 8.70 -11.20 33.72
N THR A 200 7.42 -11.57 33.90
CA THR A 200 6.82 -12.76 33.30
C THR A 200 6.06 -12.36 32.04
N LEU A 201 6.49 -12.84 30.87
CA LEU A 201 5.77 -12.66 29.62
C LEU A 201 4.88 -13.90 29.44
N LEU A 202 3.57 -13.68 29.42
CA LEU A 202 2.55 -14.73 29.39
C LEU A 202 1.80 -14.71 28.06
N PHE A 203 1.96 -15.79 27.30
CA PHE A 203 1.41 -15.96 25.96
C PHE A 203 0.10 -16.75 26.05
N VAL A 204 -1.01 -16.13 25.67
CA VAL A 204 -2.36 -16.71 25.75
C VAL A 204 -2.97 -16.84 24.36
N ASP A 205 -3.32 -18.07 23.97
CA ASP A 205 -4.06 -18.36 22.74
C ASP A 205 -5.51 -17.86 22.88
N SER A 206 -5.71 -16.60 22.50
CA SER A 206 -7.00 -15.93 22.52
C SER A 206 -8.02 -16.54 21.57
N ILE A 207 -7.58 -17.27 20.53
CA ILE A 207 -8.49 -17.94 19.58
C ILE A 207 -9.12 -19.16 20.27
N ALA A 208 -8.28 -20.02 20.84
CA ALA A 208 -8.74 -21.17 21.62
C ALA A 208 -9.47 -20.75 22.91
N LEU A 209 -9.18 -19.56 23.46
CA LEU A 209 -9.96 -18.99 24.55
C LEU A 209 -11.39 -18.66 24.10
N VAL A 210 -11.59 -18.00 22.94
CA VAL A 210 -12.94 -17.70 22.42
C VAL A 210 -13.71 -18.98 22.08
N GLU A 211 -13.05 -19.99 21.49
CA GLU A 211 -13.71 -21.28 21.19
C GLU A 211 -14.12 -22.01 22.48
N GLU A 212 -13.30 -21.98 23.54
CA GLU A 212 -13.66 -22.54 24.85
C GLU A 212 -14.74 -21.69 25.57
N ASP A 213 -14.73 -20.37 25.39
CA ASP A 213 -15.68 -19.42 25.98
C ASP A 213 -17.11 -19.59 25.45
N VAL A 214 -17.26 -19.83 24.14
CA VAL A 214 -18.57 -20.13 23.53
C VAL A 214 -19.18 -21.40 24.11
N ILE A 215 -18.38 -22.47 24.29
CA ILE A 215 -18.84 -23.75 24.85
C ILE A 215 -19.19 -23.58 26.34
N ARG A 216 -18.37 -22.84 27.10
CA ARG A 216 -18.64 -22.47 28.51
C ARG A 216 -19.99 -21.73 28.64
N ALA A 217 -20.22 -20.74 27.79
CA ALA A 217 -21.40 -19.87 27.83
C ALA A 217 -22.68 -20.60 27.42
N ASP A 218 -22.64 -21.41 26.37
CA ASP A 218 -23.76 -22.26 25.92
C ASP A 218 -24.23 -23.22 27.03
N GLN A 219 -23.27 -23.77 27.79
CA GLN A 219 -23.55 -24.63 28.95
C GLN A 219 -23.87 -23.86 30.25
N GLY A 220 -23.94 -22.52 30.22
CA GLY A 220 -24.34 -21.69 31.36
C GLY A 220 -23.33 -21.60 32.52
N TYR A 221 -22.07 -22.00 32.33
CA TYR A 221 -21.06 -21.95 33.40
C TYR A 221 -20.43 -20.57 33.55
N SER A 222 -20.20 -20.13 34.80
CA SER A 222 -19.22 -19.07 35.08
C SER A 222 -17.79 -19.57 34.84
N TYR A 223 -16.83 -18.66 34.64
CA TYR A 223 -15.43 -19.03 34.51
C TYR A 223 -14.88 -19.77 35.72
N ASP A 224 -15.32 -19.44 36.94
CA ASP A 224 -14.90 -20.11 38.18
C ASP A 224 -15.32 -21.58 38.18
N ASN A 225 -16.61 -21.83 37.90
CA ASN A 225 -17.23 -23.16 37.94
C ASN A 225 -16.95 -24.01 36.69
N TRP A 226 -16.46 -23.41 35.60
CA TRP A 226 -16.07 -24.15 34.39
C TRP A 226 -14.91 -25.13 34.69
N PRO A 227 -15.05 -26.45 34.44
CA PRO A 227 -14.01 -27.43 34.73
C PRO A 227 -12.74 -27.27 33.89
N ALA A 228 -12.82 -26.51 32.80
CA ALA A 228 -11.78 -26.25 31.80
C ALA A 228 -11.34 -27.48 30.98
N VAL A 229 -11.25 -27.31 29.67
CA VAL A 229 -10.82 -28.36 28.73
C VAL A 229 -9.39 -28.78 29.08
N ALA A 230 -9.14 -30.07 29.22
CA ALA A 230 -7.84 -30.59 29.65
C ALA A 230 -6.73 -30.21 28.63
N GLY A 231 -5.83 -29.29 29.02
CA GLY A 231 -4.81 -28.72 28.13
C GLY A 231 -5.30 -27.57 27.23
N GLY A 232 -6.55 -27.13 27.38
CA GLY A 232 -7.09 -25.90 26.76
C GLY A 232 -6.59 -24.62 27.42
N THR A 233 -6.95 -23.47 26.84
CA THR A 233 -6.44 -22.16 27.29
C THR A 233 -6.94 -21.80 28.68
N VAL A 234 -8.19 -22.09 29.02
CA VAL A 234 -8.73 -21.78 30.37
C VAL A 234 -8.02 -22.63 31.43
N ASN A 235 -7.69 -23.89 31.10
CA ASN A 235 -6.95 -24.80 31.97
C ASN A 235 -5.50 -24.33 32.19
N PHE A 236 -4.85 -23.80 31.14
CA PHE A 236 -3.53 -23.17 31.24
C PHE A 236 -3.56 -21.92 32.15
N VAL A 237 -4.50 -21.00 31.93
CA VAL A 237 -4.63 -19.77 32.74
C VAL A 237 -4.94 -20.09 34.21
N LYS A 238 -5.90 -20.99 34.50
CA LYS A 238 -6.18 -21.42 35.88
C LYS A 238 -4.97 -22.06 36.56
N ARG A 239 -4.23 -22.94 35.86
CA ARG A 239 -3.00 -23.57 36.40
C ARG A 239 -1.87 -22.57 36.61
N PHE A 240 -1.75 -21.56 35.76
CA PHE A 240 -0.80 -20.46 35.95
C PHE A 240 -1.15 -19.66 37.21
N ALA A 241 -2.39 -19.19 37.33
CA ALA A 241 -2.85 -18.35 38.45
C ALA A 241 -2.89 -19.08 39.80
N ALA A 242 -2.96 -20.42 39.81
CA ALA A 242 -2.90 -21.24 41.02
C ALA A 242 -1.50 -21.28 41.71
N HIS A 243 -0.50 -20.58 41.18
CA HIS A 243 0.83 -20.43 41.76
C HIS A 243 1.10 -18.94 42.04
N GLU A 244 1.88 -18.63 43.08
CA GLU A 244 2.33 -17.25 43.33
C GLU A 244 3.40 -16.84 42.29
N HIS A 245 3.31 -15.59 41.80
CA HIS A 245 4.29 -15.00 40.89
C HIS A 245 4.83 -13.70 41.48
N ALA A 246 6.10 -13.70 41.88
CA ALA A 246 6.77 -12.51 42.40
C ALA A 246 7.10 -11.44 41.33
N ASN A 247 7.04 -11.83 40.04
CA ASN A 247 7.42 -11.00 38.90
C ASN A 247 6.18 -10.45 38.18
N PRO A 248 6.12 -9.15 37.83
CA PRO A 248 5.02 -8.54 37.08
C PRO A 248 4.70 -9.30 35.79
N ILE A 249 3.41 -9.47 35.52
CA ILE A 249 2.91 -10.22 34.37
C ILE A 249 2.59 -9.25 33.22
N ILE A 250 3.18 -9.52 32.06
CA ILE A 250 2.86 -8.87 30.80
C ILE A 250 2.07 -9.88 29.97
N LEU A 251 0.81 -9.55 29.70
CA LEU A 251 -0.11 -10.42 28.98
C LEU A 251 -0.04 -10.16 27.49
N PHE A 252 0.11 -11.22 26.70
CA PHE A 252 0.07 -11.16 25.25
C PHE A 252 -1.13 -11.98 24.75
N THR A 253 -2.00 -11.33 23.98
CA THR A 253 -3.09 -11.95 23.21
C THR A 253 -2.93 -11.59 21.74
N HIS A 254 -3.72 -12.21 20.85
CA HIS A 254 -3.90 -11.68 19.49
C HIS A 254 -5.20 -10.86 19.45
N ILE A 255 -6.33 -11.46 19.82
CA ILE A 255 -7.60 -10.73 19.96
C ILE A 255 -7.50 -9.77 21.18
N PRO A 256 -7.83 -8.46 21.02
CA PRO A 256 -7.84 -7.50 22.11
C PRO A 256 -8.85 -7.80 23.22
N LEU A 257 -8.65 -7.27 24.43
CA LEU A 257 -9.63 -7.42 25.51
C LEU A 257 -10.86 -6.52 25.29
N ALA A 258 -12.00 -6.98 25.83
CA ALA A 258 -13.28 -6.29 25.77
C ALA A 258 -13.21 -4.89 26.40
N ARG A 259 -13.88 -3.94 25.77
CA ARG A 259 -13.91 -2.54 26.18
C ARG A 259 -15.22 -1.88 25.71
N PRO A 260 -15.68 -0.81 26.38
CA PRO A 260 -16.95 -0.17 26.04
C PRO A 260 -17.04 0.28 24.57
N LEU A 261 -18.24 0.20 24.01
CA LEU A 261 -18.50 0.57 22.62
C LEU A 261 -18.17 2.05 22.36
N GLY A 262 -17.27 2.30 21.41
CA GLY A 262 -16.91 3.65 21.01
C GLY A 262 -15.87 4.34 21.89
N THR A 263 -15.26 3.63 22.85
CA THR A 263 -14.08 4.11 23.60
C THR A 263 -12.97 4.58 22.66
N ASP A 264 -12.39 5.74 22.96
CA ASP A 264 -11.27 6.30 22.20
C ASP A 264 -10.00 5.43 22.32
N CYS A 265 -9.17 5.48 21.28
CA CYS A 265 -7.98 4.65 21.13
C CYS A 265 -6.65 5.42 21.31
N GLY A 266 -6.71 6.70 21.69
CA GLY A 266 -5.55 7.58 21.77
C GLY A 266 -5.14 8.16 20.40
N PRO A 267 -4.30 9.21 20.40
CA PRO A 267 -4.01 10.06 19.24
C PRO A 267 -3.12 9.41 18.16
N LEU A 268 -2.69 8.16 18.36
CA LEU A 268 -1.80 7.44 17.44
C LEU A 268 -2.54 6.51 16.48
N ARG A 269 -3.84 6.30 16.68
CA ARG A 269 -4.71 5.58 15.76
C ARG A 269 -4.93 6.38 14.47
N GLU A 270 -5.02 5.72 13.32
CA GLU A 270 -5.36 6.40 12.06
C GLU A 270 -6.87 6.62 11.89
N ARG A 271 -7.72 5.65 12.27
CA ARG A 271 -9.17 5.69 11.97
C ARG A 271 -10.07 5.08 13.04
N GLY A 272 -11.06 5.88 13.49
CA GLY A 272 -12.20 5.39 14.26
C GLY A 272 -11.80 4.82 15.62
N THR A 273 -12.45 3.73 16.01
CA THR A 273 -12.25 3.01 17.29
C THR A 273 -12.44 1.51 17.05
N ILE A 274 -11.94 0.66 17.95
CA ILE A 274 -12.31 -0.77 17.94
C ILE A 274 -13.81 -0.88 18.26
N ARG A 275 -14.54 -1.68 17.47
CA ARG A 275 -15.95 -1.98 17.70
C ARG A 275 -16.08 -3.46 18.01
N GLN A 276 -16.71 -3.80 19.14
CA GLN A 276 -17.08 -5.19 19.41
C GLN A 276 -17.92 -5.74 18.24
N GLY A 277 -17.64 -6.98 17.87
CA GLY A 277 -18.27 -7.64 16.74
C GLY A 277 -17.55 -8.94 16.40
N TRP A 278 -18.31 -9.88 15.86
CA TRP A 278 -17.82 -11.19 15.42
C TRP A 278 -18.46 -11.56 14.08
N GLY A 279 -17.93 -12.59 13.45
CA GLY A 279 -18.48 -13.11 12.20
C GLY A 279 -17.69 -14.31 11.70
N PHE A 280 -17.61 -14.44 10.38
CA PHE A 280 -16.99 -15.58 9.72
C PHE A 280 -15.46 -15.59 9.89
N GLY A 281 -14.97 -16.27 10.94
CA GLY A 281 -13.54 -16.42 11.21
C GLY A 281 -12.84 -15.22 11.83
N TYR A 282 -13.60 -14.30 12.47
CA TYR A 282 -13.06 -13.14 13.17
C TYR A 282 -13.93 -12.76 14.38
N GLN A 283 -13.30 -12.13 15.38
CA GLN A 283 -13.95 -11.53 16.54
C GLN A 283 -13.04 -10.42 17.09
N ASN A 284 -13.50 -9.17 17.02
CA ASN A 284 -12.66 -7.98 17.19
C ASN A 284 -12.20 -7.71 18.64
N THR A 285 -12.85 -8.32 19.63
CA THR A 285 -12.45 -8.31 21.04
C THR A 285 -12.90 -9.61 21.71
N LEU A 286 -12.25 -10.01 22.79
CA LEU A 286 -12.77 -11.04 23.70
C LEU A 286 -14.16 -10.63 24.25
N SER A 287 -14.86 -11.58 24.90
CA SER A 287 -16.07 -11.30 25.69
C SER A 287 -15.72 -10.53 26.96
N ASP A 288 -16.70 -9.87 27.56
CA ASP A 288 -16.53 -9.17 28.84
C ASP A 288 -16.16 -10.17 29.95
N GLU A 289 -16.77 -11.35 29.96
CA GLU A 289 -16.46 -12.44 30.90
C GLU A 289 -15.04 -13.00 30.72
N ALA A 290 -14.60 -13.27 29.48
CA ALA A 290 -13.24 -13.75 29.22
C ALA A 290 -12.18 -12.70 29.58
N SER A 291 -12.50 -11.43 29.35
CA SER A 291 -11.62 -10.31 29.72
C SER A 291 -11.53 -10.16 31.23
N GLN A 292 -12.65 -10.22 31.96
CA GLN A 292 -12.67 -10.20 33.43
C GLN A 292 -11.97 -11.42 34.04
N PHE A 293 -12.11 -12.61 33.44
CA PHE A 293 -11.38 -13.83 33.83
C PHE A 293 -9.85 -13.63 33.74
N LEU A 294 -9.35 -13.11 32.63
CA LEU A 294 -7.92 -12.80 32.46
C LEU A 294 -7.46 -11.71 33.43
N LEU A 295 -8.15 -10.58 33.50
CA LEU A 295 -7.80 -9.44 34.36
C LEU A 295 -7.83 -9.78 35.85
N GLY A 296 -8.83 -10.55 36.28
CA GLY A 296 -9.01 -10.96 37.68
C GLY A 296 -7.96 -11.94 38.16
N LEU A 297 -7.66 -12.99 37.38
CA LEU A 297 -6.69 -14.02 37.76
C LEU A 297 -5.22 -13.62 37.52
N LEU A 298 -4.94 -12.84 36.47
CA LEU A 298 -3.56 -12.55 36.05
C LEU A 298 -3.07 -11.17 36.50
N ARG A 299 -3.98 -10.23 36.76
CA ARG A 299 -3.70 -8.84 37.18
C ARG A 299 -2.49 -8.20 36.44
N PRO A 300 -2.46 -8.22 35.10
CA PRO A 300 -1.27 -7.85 34.34
C PRO A 300 -0.92 -6.37 34.50
N SER A 301 0.38 -6.05 34.50
CA SER A 301 0.88 -4.66 34.54
C SER A 301 0.85 -3.98 33.17
N LEU A 302 0.90 -4.77 32.09
CA LEU A 302 0.79 -4.34 30.70
C LEU A 302 0.16 -5.46 29.87
N ILE A 303 -0.66 -5.10 28.89
CA ILE A 303 -1.30 -6.02 27.94
C ILE A 303 -0.95 -5.58 26.51
N LEU A 304 -0.59 -6.53 25.65
CA LEU A 304 -0.26 -6.27 24.24
C LEU A 304 -1.05 -7.21 23.31
N SER A 305 -1.78 -6.65 22.35
CA SER A 305 -2.69 -7.35 21.42
C SER A 305 -2.48 -6.98 19.94
N GLY A 306 -3.22 -7.62 19.01
CA GLY A 306 -3.18 -7.42 17.55
C GLY A 306 -4.61 -7.41 16.94
N ASP A 307 -4.85 -8.11 15.83
CA ASP A 307 -6.16 -8.35 15.15
C ASP A 307 -6.86 -7.11 14.54
N ASP A 308 -6.92 -5.97 15.24
CA ASP A 308 -7.54 -4.73 14.73
C ASP A 308 -6.66 -3.96 13.73
N HIS A 309 -5.38 -4.34 13.60
CA HIS A 309 -4.34 -3.78 12.71
C HIS A 309 -3.93 -2.31 12.93
N ASP A 310 -4.75 -1.47 13.56
CA ASP A 310 -4.44 -0.07 13.86
C ASP A 310 -4.10 0.10 15.36
N TYR A 311 -3.35 1.14 15.73
CA TYR A 311 -3.01 1.37 17.14
C TYR A 311 -4.29 1.60 17.93
N CYS A 312 -4.39 1.01 19.12
CA CYS A 312 -5.40 1.39 20.10
C CYS A 312 -4.89 1.21 21.52
N GLU A 313 -4.97 2.27 22.32
CA GLU A 313 -4.61 2.25 23.73
C GLU A 313 -5.86 2.35 24.61
N TYR A 314 -5.93 1.51 25.64
CA TYR A 314 -7.03 1.51 26.61
C TYR A 314 -6.50 1.17 28.02
N SER A 315 -7.25 1.53 29.06
CA SER A 315 -6.95 1.21 30.46
C SER A 315 -8.11 0.44 31.08
N HIS A 316 -7.89 -0.86 31.30
CA HIS A 316 -8.86 -1.76 31.94
C HIS A 316 -8.88 -1.55 33.45
N PRO A 317 -10.05 -1.46 34.11
CA PRO A 317 -10.14 -1.51 35.56
C PRO A 317 -9.82 -2.93 36.06
N LEU A 318 -8.86 -3.07 36.97
CA LEU A 318 -8.64 -4.35 37.66
C LEU A 318 -9.64 -4.51 38.81
N PRO A 319 -10.14 -5.73 39.07
CA PRO A 319 -10.99 -5.99 40.25
C PRO A 319 -10.31 -5.54 41.55
N LEU A 320 -11.07 -4.91 42.44
CA LEU A 320 -10.54 -4.41 43.72
C LEU A 320 -10.27 -5.57 44.69
N VAL A 321 -9.04 -5.63 45.20
CA VAL A 321 -8.62 -6.58 46.24
C VAL A 321 -8.18 -5.77 47.47
N SER A 322 -9.11 -5.59 48.41
CA SER A 322 -8.93 -5.07 49.79
C SER A 322 -8.16 -3.76 50.03
N VAL A 323 -7.67 -3.07 49.00
CA VAL A 323 -6.92 -1.80 49.07
C VAL A 323 -7.60 -0.75 48.19
N PRO A 324 -7.83 0.50 48.66
CA PRO A 324 -8.68 1.49 47.98
C PRO A 324 -7.95 2.25 46.85
N SER A 325 -7.12 1.59 46.06
CA SER A 325 -6.53 2.13 44.84
C SER A 325 -7.14 1.44 43.61
N SER A 326 -7.79 2.22 42.74
CA SER A 326 -8.30 1.77 41.45
C SER A 326 -7.14 1.48 40.49
N THR A 327 -6.54 0.29 40.66
CA THR A 327 -5.47 -0.19 39.79
C THR A 327 -6.03 -0.52 38.40
N THR A 328 -5.32 -0.09 37.36
CA THR A 328 -5.69 -0.34 35.97
C THR A 328 -4.58 -1.12 35.26
N ALA A 329 -4.97 -1.96 34.30
CA ALA A 329 -4.06 -2.62 33.37
C ALA A 329 -4.13 -1.90 32.01
N ARG A 330 -3.01 -1.36 31.56
CA ARG A 330 -2.94 -0.67 30.26
C ARG A 330 -2.83 -1.72 29.14
N GLU A 331 -3.69 -1.62 28.14
CA GLU A 331 -3.60 -2.41 26.91
C GLU A 331 -3.15 -1.51 25.75
N VAL A 332 -2.16 -1.98 24.99
CA VAL A 332 -1.85 -1.46 23.65
C VAL A 332 -2.13 -2.56 22.64
N THR A 333 -3.16 -2.35 21.83
CA THR A 333 -3.34 -3.08 20.57
C THR A 333 -2.31 -2.54 19.58
N VAL A 334 -1.34 -3.40 19.27
CA VAL A 334 -0.15 -3.09 18.49
C VAL A 334 -0.52 -3.00 17.01
N LYS A 335 -0.03 -1.95 16.36
CA LYS A 335 -0.30 -1.68 14.94
C LYS A 335 0.37 -2.73 14.04
N SER A 336 -0.35 -3.22 13.04
CA SER A 336 0.14 -4.22 12.08
C SER A 336 1.45 -3.79 11.41
N PHE A 337 2.38 -4.73 11.27
CA PHE A 337 3.64 -4.54 10.54
C PHE A 337 3.46 -4.54 9.02
N SER A 338 2.28 -4.91 8.52
CA SER A 338 1.99 -5.10 7.10
C SER A 338 1.29 -3.91 6.45
N MET A 339 1.86 -3.39 5.35
CA MET A 339 1.20 -2.36 4.53
C MET A 339 -0.08 -2.83 3.83
N ALA A 340 -0.46 -4.10 3.97
CA ALA A 340 -1.63 -4.70 3.35
C ALA A 340 -2.92 -4.51 4.17
N MET A 341 -2.83 -4.17 5.46
CA MET A 341 -3.95 -4.22 6.41
C MET A 341 -4.67 -2.88 6.62
N GLY A 342 -4.95 -2.18 5.51
CA GLY A 342 -5.84 -0.99 5.46
C GLY A 342 -5.29 0.31 6.08
N ILE A 343 -4.27 0.20 6.92
CA ILE A 343 -3.48 1.29 7.52
C ILE A 343 -2.53 1.96 6.51
N ARG A 344 -2.00 3.13 6.85
CA ARG A 344 -1.04 3.91 6.05
C ARG A 344 0.39 3.78 6.53
N ARG A 345 0.65 3.81 7.83
CA ARG A 345 2.02 3.67 8.38
C ARG A 345 2.11 2.44 9.26
N PRO A 346 2.53 1.26 8.73
CA PRO A 346 2.71 0.05 9.53
C PRO A 346 3.60 0.26 10.75
N GLY A 347 3.54 -0.62 11.75
CA GLY A 347 4.23 -0.38 13.01
C GLY A 347 4.66 -1.62 13.78
N PHE A 348 5.19 -1.37 14.97
CA PHE A 348 5.59 -2.34 15.99
C PHE A 348 5.73 -1.63 17.33
N GLN A 349 5.66 -2.37 18.44
CA GLN A 349 5.94 -1.85 19.78
C GLN A 349 7.36 -2.20 20.21
N LEU A 350 8.06 -1.28 20.85
CA LEU A 350 9.29 -1.54 21.58
C LEU A 350 8.98 -1.66 23.06
N LEU A 351 9.43 -2.72 23.72
CA LEU A 351 9.20 -3.02 25.13
C LEU A 351 10.55 -3.18 25.84
N SER A 352 10.82 -2.37 26.85
CA SER A 352 12.02 -2.42 27.69
C SER A 352 11.66 -2.80 29.12
N LEU A 353 12.26 -3.89 29.58
CA LEU A 353 11.99 -4.55 30.85
C LEU A 353 13.21 -4.42 31.74
N THR A 354 13.17 -3.49 32.69
CA THR A 354 14.32 -3.21 33.56
C THR A 354 14.10 -3.72 34.98
N SER A 355 15.18 -4.19 35.59
CA SER A 355 15.21 -4.62 36.99
C SER A 355 16.50 -4.11 37.65
N SER A 356 16.40 -3.74 38.93
CA SER A 356 17.44 -3.03 39.67
C SER A 356 17.50 -3.53 41.12
N ILE A 357 18.69 -3.45 41.72
CA ILE A 357 18.89 -3.77 43.14
C ILE A 357 18.53 -2.53 43.99
N PRO A 358 17.59 -2.61 44.95
CA PRO A 358 17.15 -1.43 45.71
C PRO A 358 18.19 -0.89 46.71
N SER A 359 18.98 -1.80 47.31
CA SER A 359 20.10 -1.48 48.18
C SER A 359 21.14 -2.60 48.08
N PHE A 360 22.43 -2.28 48.29
CA PHE A 360 23.52 -3.25 48.18
C PHE A 360 23.37 -4.45 49.14
N GLU A 361 22.68 -4.25 50.27
CA GLU A 361 22.36 -5.26 51.27
C GLU A 361 21.27 -6.25 50.82
N ALA A 362 20.38 -5.85 49.90
CA ALA A 362 19.21 -6.65 49.54
C ALA A 362 19.53 -7.84 48.60
N LEU A 363 20.64 -7.78 47.86
CA LEU A 363 21.14 -8.76 46.88
C LEU A 363 20.14 -9.25 45.81
N THR A 364 18.93 -8.68 45.76
CA THR A 364 17.80 -9.14 44.95
C THR A 364 17.39 -8.05 43.96
N GLN A 365 17.24 -8.44 42.70
CA GLN A 365 16.85 -7.53 41.61
C GLN A 365 15.34 -7.42 41.52
N LEU A 366 14.77 -6.30 41.97
CA LEU A 366 13.35 -6.03 41.81
C LEU A 366 13.05 -5.50 40.40
N PRO A 367 11.98 -5.95 39.73
CA PRO A 367 11.54 -5.40 38.46
C PRO A 367 10.90 -4.02 38.64
N ASN A 368 11.25 -3.09 37.74
CA ASN A 368 10.58 -1.80 37.60
C ASN A 368 9.30 -1.95 36.79
N SER A 369 8.46 -0.91 36.71
CA SER A 369 7.34 -0.90 35.76
C SER A 369 7.85 -1.08 34.31
N PRO A 370 7.18 -1.90 33.47
CA PRO A 370 7.57 -2.05 32.07
C PRO A 370 7.43 -0.72 31.33
N LEU A 371 8.38 -0.41 30.45
CA LEU A 371 8.33 0.75 29.57
C LEU A 371 8.14 0.30 28.13
N ASP A 372 7.24 0.93 27.40
CA ASP A 372 7.05 0.65 25.98
C ASP A 372 6.77 1.91 25.16
N THR A 373 7.00 1.84 23.84
CA THR A 373 6.74 2.93 22.90
C THR A 373 6.44 2.39 21.49
N PRO A 374 5.47 2.97 20.76
CA PRO A 374 5.17 2.58 19.39
C PRO A 374 6.16 3.18 18.39
N CYS A 375 6.48 2.39 17.37
CA CYS A 375 7.31 2.79 16.23
C CYS A 375 6.57 2.57 14.91
N PHE A 376 6.83 3.44 13.94
CA PHE A 376 6.14 3.49 12.66
C PHE A 376 7.11 3.30 11.49
N LEU A 377 6.62 2.70 10.42
CA LEU A 377 7.29 2.44 9.16
C LEU A 377 6.79 3.41 8.06
N PRO A 378 7.50 3.51 6.91
CA PRO A 378 7.10 4.41 5.83
C PRO A 378 5.69 4.14 5.27
N ASP A 379 4.98 5.20 4.88
CA ASP A 379 3.72 5.10 4.13
C ASP A 379 3.99 4.73 2.67
N GLN A 380 4.32 3.45 2.43
CA GLN A 380 4.67 2.94 1.09
C GLN A 380 3.51 3.13 0.09
N LEU A 381 2.26 3.04 0.55
CA LEU A 381 1.09 3.32 -0.29
C LEU A 381 0.99 4.81 -0.66
N GLY A 382 1.39 5.71 0.25
CA GLY A 382 1.55 7.14 0.00
C GLY A 382 2.72 7.48 -0.91
N ILE A 383 3.84 6.77 -0.81
CA ILE A 383 4.95 6.88 -1.75
C ILE A 383 4.46 6.57 -3.18
N TYR A 384 3.74 5.46 -3.36
CA TYR A 384 3.19 5.12 -4.68
C TYR A 384 2.12 6.12 -5.17
N LEU A 385 1.12 6.45 -4.35
CA LEU A 385 -0.04 7.24 -4.79
C LEU A 385 0.17 8.75 -4.78
N SER A 386 0.97 9.29 -3.86
CA SER A 386 1.15 10.73 -3.66
C SER A 386 2.49 11.27 -4.18
N ILE A 387 3.48 10.41 -4.44
CA ILE A 387 4.79 10.82 -4.97
C ILE A 387 5.01 10.24 -6.36
N TYR A 388 5.00 8.90 -6.53
CA TYR A 388 5.32 8.27 -7.81
C TYR A 388 4.29 8.56 -8.90
N VAL A 389 2.99 8.35 -8.64
CA VAL A 389 1.94 8.61 -9.64
C VAL A 389 1.91 10.09 -10.09
N PRO A 390 1.91 11.11 -9.20
CA PRO A 390 1.97 12.50 -9.62
C PRO A 390 3.27 12.84 -10.36
N PHE A 391 4.43 12.34 -9.93
CA PHE A 391 5.70 12.64 -10.59
C PHE A 391 5.82 11.96 -11.97
N ILE A 392 5.21 10.78 -12.18
CA ILE A 392 5.05 10.16 -13.51
C ILE A 392 4.24 11.08 -14.42
N LEU A 393 3.05 11.50 -13.96
CA LEU A 393 2.16 12.36 -14.75
C LEU A 393 2.84 13.70 -15.13
N LEU A 394 3.52 14.34 -14.18
CA LEU A 394 4.28 15.57 -14.43
C LEU A 394 5.46 15.35 -15.40
N SER A 395 6.17 14.23 -15.29
CA SER A 395 7.27 13.87 -16.20
C SER A 395 6.76 13.66 -17.63
N LEU A 396 5.66 12.92 -17.81
CA LEU A 396 5.04 12.70 -19.12
C LEU A 396 4.52 14.01 -19.73
N LEU A 397 3.87 14.87 -18.94
CA LEU A 397 3.41 16.20 -19.40
C LEU A 397 4.60 17.09 -19.80
N SER A 398 5.70 17.07 -19.04
CA SER A 398 6.91 17.84 -19.34
C SER A 398 7.56 17.38 -20.65
N LEU A 399 7.71 16.06 -20.86
CA LEU A 399 8.28 15.50 -22.08
C LEU A 399 7.39 15.72 -23.31
N LEU A 400 6.07 15.68 -23.14
CA LEU A 400 5.11 15.98 -24.21
C LEU A 400 5.15 17.46 -24.60
N ALA A 401 5.11 18.36 -23.62
CA ALA A 401 5.22 19.81 -23.85
C ALA A 401 6.56 20.18 -24.50
N PHE A 402 7.66 19.58 -24.04
CA PHE A 402 8.99 19.74 -24.64
C PHE A 402 9.01 19.30 -26.12
N ASN A 403 8.48 18.12 -26.46
CA ASN A 403 8.48 17.64 -27.84
C ASN A 403 7.56 18.46 -28.75
N ILE A 404 6.40 18.92 -28.27
CA ILE A 404 5.55 19.88 -29.00
C ILE A 404 6.30 21.19 -29.26
N HIS A 405 6.99 21.73 -28.26
CA HIS A 405 7.80 22.96 -28.41
C HIS A 405 8.96 22.76 -29.39
N ARG A 406 9.65 21.62 -29.31
CA ARG A 406 10.77 21.23 -30.20
C ARG A 406 10.34 21.12 -31.66
N ILE A 407 9.16 20.57 -31.93
CA ILE A 407 8.60 20.52 -33.30
C ILE A 407 8.16 21.91 -33.77
N ARG A 408 7.43 22.68 -32.95
CA ARG A 408 7.03 24.06 -33.30
C ARG A 408 8.23 24.95 -33.62
N THR A 409 9.27 24.94 -32.79
CA THR A 409 10.49 25.71 -33.04
C THR A 409 11.29 25.24 -34.25
N ARG A 410 11.33 23.92 -34.54
CA ARG A 410 11.93 23.39 -35.77
C ARG A 410 11.16 23.87 -37.01
N ASN A 411 9.83 23.77 -37.00
CA ASN A 411 8.98 24.22 -38.09
C ASN A 411 9.14 25.73 -38.35
N ASN A 412 9.11 26.56 -37.29
CA ASN A 412 9.33 28.01 -37.41
C ASN A 412 10.73 28.34 -37.99
N LYS A 413 11.79 27.64 -37.55
CA LYS A 413 13.15 27.80 -38.12
C LYS A 413 13.24 27.35 -39.58
N GLN A 414 12.48 26.34 -39.99
CA GLN A 414 12.39 25.90 -41.39
C GLN A 414 11.59 26.89 -42.25
N GLN A 415 10.55 27.53 -41.72
CA GLN A 415 9.82 28.60 -42.40
C GLN A 415 10.70 29.84 -42.60
N LEU A 416 11.37 30.32 -41.55
CA LEU A 416 12.32 31.44 -41.63
C LEU A 416 13.39 31.21 -42.71
N ARG A 417 14.05 30.03 -42.70
CA ARG A 417 15.04 29.68 -43.73
C ARG A 417 14.46 29.57 -45.15
N ARG A 418 13.17 29.22 -45.31
CA ARG A 418 12.50 29.24 -46.63
C ARG A 418 12.21 30.66 -47.09
N SER A 419 11.91 31.60 -46.18
CA SER A 419 11.73 33.01 -46.49
C SER A 419 13.04 33.73 -46.82
N GLU A 420 14.16 33.36 -46.17
CA GLU A 420 15.50 33.91 -46.46
C GLU A 420 16.08 33.44 -47.81
N VAL A 421 15.62 32.30 -48.32
CA VAL A 421 16.09 31.69 -49.58
C VAL A 421 15.17 32.00 -50.78
N ALA A 422 14.12 32.81 -50.59
CA ALA A 422 13.35 33.36 -51.70
C ALA A 422 14.21 34.38 -52.48
N PRO A 423 14.48 34.20 -53.78
CA PRO A 423 15.40 35.08 -54.51
C PRO A 423 14.82 36.48 -54.68
N ARG A 424 15.64 37.50 -54.41
CA ARG A 424 15.35 38.89 -54.78
C ARG A 424 15.49 39.08 -56.29
N SER A 425 14.42 38.83 -57.04
CA SER A 425 14.30 39.27 -58.44
C SER A 425 14.03 40.79 -58.45
N SER A 426 15.09 41.59 -58.49
CA SER A 426 15.04 43.06 -58.57
C SER A 426 15.37 43.58 -59.97
N CYS A 427 14.90 44.82 -60.24
CA CYS A 427 15.19 45.65 -61.42
C CYS A 427 14.40 45.31 -62.70
N PRO A 428 14.17 46.31 -63.58
CA PRO A 428 13.78 47.69 -63.26
C PRO A 428 12.61 48.22 -64.11
N ASP A 429 12.14 49.45 -63.81
CA ASP A 429 11.19 50.16 -64.67
C ASP A 429 11.78 50.49 -66.06
N HIS A 430 10.97 50.33 -67.11
CA HIS A 430 11.06 51.11 -68.35
C HIS A 430 9.66 51.41 -68.90
N SER A 431 9.54 52.49 -69.66
CA SER A 431 8.31 53.26 -69.80
C SER A 431 7.60 53.17 -71.16
N ALA A 432 6.35 53.65 -71.15
CA ALA A 432 5.57 54.23 -72.25
C ALA A 432 4.73 53.31 -73.16
N SER A 433 3.43 53.67 -73.26
CA SER A 433 2.44 53.51 -74.36
C SER A 433 2.31 52.14 -75.10
N ARG A 434 1.11 51.69 -75.49
CA ARG A 434 0.08 52.43 -76.24
C ARG A 434 -1.29 51.71 -76.14
N ALA A 435 -2.39 52.38 -76.50
CA ALA A 435 -3.74 51.81 -76.45
C ALA A 435 -4.33 51.54 -77.85
N THR A 436 -4.97 50.37 -78.02
CA THR A 436 -5.96 49.95 -79.04
C THR A 436 -6.33 48.48 -78.72
N SER A 437 -7.51 47.86 -78.92
CA SER A 437 -8.93 48.20 -79.09
C SER A 437 -9.59 47.21 -80.07
N LYS A 438 -10.48 46.33 -79.56
CA LYS A 438 -11.62 45.65 -80.26
C LYS A 438 -11.37 44.58 -81.36
N ILE A 439 -12.45 43.77 -81.56
CA ILE A 439 -12.84 42.94 -82.75
C ILE A 439 -12.07 41.61 -82.97
N GLU A 440 -12.61 40.51 -83.54
CA GLU A 440 -13.95 39.85 -83.43
C GLU A 440 -13.88 38.38 -83.97
N LEU A 441 -15.01 37.76 -84.34
CA LEU A 441 -15.28 36.32 -84.56
C LEU A 441 -14.70 35.64 -85.84
N SER A 442 -14.85 34.29 -85.86
CA SER A 442 -14.87 33.35 -87.03
C SER A 442 -13.53 32.77 -87.54
N ARG A 443 -13.44 31.54 -88.09
CA ARG A 443 -14.45 30.46 -88.36
C ARG A 443 -13.81 29.04 -88.40
N ARG A 444 -14.65 27.98 -88.43
CA ARG A 444 -14.30 26.54 -88.66
C ARG A 444 -14.11 26.20 -90.15
N PRO A 445 -13.46 25.05 -90.46
CA PRO A 445 -14.14 23.83 -91.00
C PRO A 445 -13.55 22.51 -90.43
N LEU A 446 -13.99 21.25 -90.67
CA LEU A 446 -15.27 20.60 -91.08
C LEU A 446 -15.23 19.07 -90.74
N GLY A 447 -16.33 18.31 -90.96
CA GLY A 447 -16.44 16.83 -90.76
C GLY A 447 -17.30 16.47 -89.53
N ARG A 448 -18.54 15.92 -89.59
CA ARG A 448 -19.20 14.86 -90.42
C ARG A 448 -18.79 13.45 -89.94
N SER A 449 -19.68 12.51 -89.58
CA SER A 449 -21.07 12.25 -90.07
C SER A 449 -22.12 11.87 -88.99
N ASN A 450 -23.37 11.70 -89.44
CA ASN A 450 -24.63 11.33 -88.76
C ASN A 450 -24.62 9.87 -88.19
N THR A 451 -25.62 9.31 -87.48
CA THR A 451 -27.11 9.34 -87.59
C THR A 451 -27.86 9.02 -86.28
N ASP A 452 -29.05 9.61 -86.11
CA ASP A 452 -30.39 9.06 -85.74
C ASP A 452 -30.53 8.05 -84.56
N ASP A 453 -31.66 7.92 -83.82
CA ASP A 453 -33.03 8.46 -84.00
C ASP A 453 -33.82 8.62 -82.67
N THR A 454 -35.03 9.17 -82.80
CA THR A 454 -36.23 9.32 -81.91
C THR A 454 -36.71 8.05 -81.16
N ASP A 455 -37.59 8.05 -80.13
CA ASP A 455 -38.26 9.06 -79.26
C ASP A 455 -38.60 8.38 -77.86
N GLU A 456 -39.55 8.70 -76.95
CA GLU A 456 -40.82 9.49 -76.90
C GLU A 456 -41.14 9.99 -75.44
N ASP A 457 -42.42 10.09 -75.02
CA ASP A 457 -42.96 10.80 -73.83
C ASP A 457 -43.65 9.83 -72.80
N PRO A 458 -44.42 10.20 -71.72
CA PRO A 458 -45.04 11.49 -71.34
C PRO A 458 -44.95 12.01 -69.86
N LEU A 459 -44.80 13.34 -69.72
CA LEU A 459 -45.51 14.33 -68.86
C LEU A 459 -45.81 14.16 -67.31
N PRO A 460 -46.12 15.27 -66.55
CA PRO A 460 -46.04 15.39 -65.06
C PRO A 460 -47.41 15.82 -64.41
N PRO A 461 -47.55 16.58 -63.26
CA PRO A 461 -46.68 16.95 -62.12
C PRO A 461 -47.32 16.41 -60.78
N PRO A 462 -47.63 17.11 -59.63
CA PRO A 462 -47.32 18.45 -59.04
C PRO A 462 -46.04 18.43 -58.15
N VAL A 463 -45.50 19.46 -57.47
CA VAL A 463 -45.83 20.88 -57.09
C VAL A 463 -46.47 21.15 -55.71
N THR A 464 -45.64 21.58 -54.74
CA THR A 464 -46.00 22.56 -53.69
C THR A 464 -44.81 23.50 -53.40
N LYS A 465 -45.08 24.74 -52.97
CA LYS A 465 -44.09 25.83 -52.72
C LYS A 465 -43.69 25.87 -51.22
N LEU A 466 -42.70 26.61 -50.70
CA LEU A 466 -42.42 28.05 -50.88
C LEU A 466 -41.04 28.49 -50.30
N ALA A 467 -40.61 29.69 -50.70
CA ALA A 467 -39.65 30.60 -50.03
C ALA A 467 -38.13 30.25 -49.98
N LYS A 468 -37.33 31.10 -50.63
CA LYS A 468 -35.94 31.42 -50.23
C LYS A 468 -35.98 32.59 -49.23
N PRO A 469 -34.92 32.79 -48.43
CA PRO A 469 -34.16 34.03 -48.61
C PRO A 469 -32.66 33.80 -48.83
N ALA A 470 -31.94 34.86 -49.21
CA ALA A 470 -30.53 34.77 -49.62
C ALA A 470 -29.56 34.48 -48.47
N ARG A 471 -28.58 33.59 -48.70
CA ARG A 471 -27.45 33.37 -47.79
C ARG A 471 -26.37 34.43 -47.98
N SER A 472 -26.28 35.37 -47.05
CA SER A 472 -25.04 36.11 -46.79
C SER A 472 -23.96 35.13 -46.31
N SER A 473 -22.77 35.20 -46.92
CA SER A 473 -21.64 34.29 -46.69
C SER A 473 -20.80 34.67 -45.45
N LYS A 474 -21.37 34.54 -44.25
CA LYS A 474 -20.56 34.61 -43.02
C LYS A 474 -19.89 33.26 -42.73
N LEU A 475 -18.55 33.24 -42.84
CA LEU A 475 -17.69 32.13 -42.42
C LEU A 475 -17.94 31.81 -40.93
N ARG A 476 -18.21 30.52 -40.61
CA ARG A 476 -18.22 30.02 -39.23
C ARG A 476 -17.29 28.83 -39.13
N GLY A 477 -16.19 28.98 -38.39
CA GLY A 477 -15.19 27.92 -38.23
C GLY A 477 -15.76 26.70 -37.52
N ARG A 478 -15.58 25.51 -38.09
CA ARG A 478 -16.03 24.24 -37.49
C ARG A 478 -14.99 23.76 -36.48
N ILE A 479 -15.23 24.04 -35.21
CA ILE A 479 -14.43 23.50 -34.11
C ILE A 479 -14.77 22.02 -33.93
N SER A 480 -13.76 21.16 -33.77
CA SER A 480 -13.91 19.76 -33.39
C SER A 480 -13.61 19.61 -31.90
N SER A 481 -14.62 19.28 -31.09
CA SER A 481 -14.39 18.74 -29.75
C SER A 481 -13.96 17.28 -29.85
N CYS A 482 -13.06 16.87 -28.96
CA CYS A 482 -12.84 15.46 -28.65
C CYS A 482 -13.29 15.23 -27.21
N SER A 483 -14.10 14.20 -26.98
CA SER A 483 -14.69 13.91 -25.67
C SER A 483 -14.30 12.52 -25.20
N TRP A 484 -13.77 12.40 -23.99
CA TRP A 484 -13.52 11.11 -23.35
C TRP A 484 -14.34 10.99 -22.07
N ALA A 485 -14.94 9.82 -21.87
CA ALA A 485 -15.68 9.47 -20.67
C ALA A 485 -14.93 8.38 -19.89
N PHE A 486 -14.89 8.52 -18.57
CA PHE A 486 -14.27 7.56 -17.66
C PHE A 486 -15.11 7.45 -16.37
N TYR A 487 -14.95 6.36 -15.64
CA TYR A 487 -15.63 6.17 -14.34
C TYR A 487 -14.69 6.55 -13.21
N LEU A 488 -15.19 7.34 -12.26
CA LEU A 488 -14.49 7.70 -11.03
C LEU A 488 -15.49 7.63 -9.86
N LEU A 489 -15.17 6.85 -8.83
CA LEU A 489 -16.05 6.62 -7.66
C LEU A 489 -17.49 6.23 -8.07
N GLY A 490 -17.61 5.24 -8.97
CA GLY A 490 -18.89 4.71 -9.46
C GLY A 490 -19.68 5.64 -10.40
N ARG A 491 -19.27 6.90 -10.59
CA ARG A 491 -19.96 7.86 -11.48
C ARG A 491 -19.17 8.10 -12.76
N GLN A 492 -19.88 8.11 -13.88
CA GLN A 492 -19.30 8.47 -15.18
C GLN A 492 -19.01 9.99 -15.22
N ARG A 493 -17.81 10.35 -15.61
CA ARG A 493 -17.36 11.74 -15.84
C ARG A 493 -16.92 11.86 -17.30
N ARG A 494 -17.13 13.03 -17.91
CA ARG A 494 -16.73 13.33 -19.29
C ARG A 494 -15.88 14.60 -19.30
N ILE A 495 -14.79 14.59 -20.05
CA ILE A 495 -13.97 15.77 -20.35
C ILE A 495 -14.06 16.02 -21.86
N GLU A 496 -14.29 17.26 -22.25
CA GLU A 496 -14.23 17.70 -23.65
C GLU A 496 -13.11 18.71 -23.84
N VAL A 497 -12.29 18.50 -24.88
CA VAL A 497 -11.19 19.40 -25.24
C VAL A 497 -11.43 19.94 -26.64
N LEU A 498 -11.38 21.27 -26.78
CA LEU A 498 -11.52 21.99 -28.04
C LEU A 498 -10.14 22.25 -28.65
N LEU A 499 -9.85 21.61 -29.79
CA LEU A 499 -8.55 21.74 -30.47
C LEU A 499 -8.66 22.65 -31.71
N PRO A 500 -7.79 23.68 -31.86
CA PRO A 500 -7.78 24.52 -33.05
C PRO A 500 -7.28 23.74 -34.28
N CYS A 501 -8.13 23.57 -35.29
CA CYS A 501 -7.76 22.90 -36.54
C CYS A 501 -7.07 23.86 -37.52
N SER A 502 -5.75 23.72 -37.69
CA SER A 502 -5.06 24.10 -38.93
C SER A 502 -4.87 22.87 -39.83
N ARG A 503 -4.84 23.08 -41.16
CA ARG A 503 -4.65 22.03 -42.18
C ARG A 503 -3.30 22.21 -42.90
N VAL A 504 -2.26 21.57 -42.38
CA VAL A 504 -0.99 21.25 -43.09
C VAL A 504 -0.49 19.90 -42.55
N ASP A 505 0.01 19.03 -43.42
CA ASP A 505 0.71 17.74 -43.17
C ASP A 505 0.59 17.11 -41.79
N ARG A 506 -0.58 16.53 -41.50
CA ARG A 506 -0.87 16.00 -40.16
C ARG A 506 -0.19 14.65 -39.87
N GLY A 507 -0.29 13.68 -40.78
CA GLY A 507 0.17 12.29 -40.54
C GLY A 507 1.68 12.12 -40.31
N MET A 508 2.54 12.78 -41.11
CA MET A 508 3.99 12.66 -40.93
C MET A 508 4.50 13.39 -39.67
N HIS A 509 3.86 14.50 -39.29
CA HIS A 509 4.24 15.22 -38.07
C HIS A 509 3.77 14.52 -36.79
N GLU A 510 2.60 13.87 -36.78
CA GLU A 510 2.10 13.11 -35.63
C GLU A 510 2.98 11.88 -35.34
N ALA A 511 3.38 11.13 -36.37
CA ALA A 511 4.33 10.02 -36.21
C ALA A 511 5.70 10.49 -35.68
N GLY A 512 6.18 11.66 -36.12
CA GLY A 512 7.41 12.28 -35.61
C GLY A 512 7.31 12.71 -34.14
N LEU A 513 6.17 13.28 -33.73
CA LEU A 513 5.90 13.66 -32.34
C LEU A 513 5.86 12.43 -31.42
N LEU A 514 5.08 11.41 -31.81
CA LEU A 514 4.91 10.20 -30.99
C LEU A 514 6.22 9.43 -30.83
N ARG A 515 6.99 9.26 -31.92
CA ARG A 515 8.31 8.60 -31.88
C ARG A 515 9.32 9.38 -31.03
N GLY A 516 9.33 10.71 -31.12
CA GLY A 516 10.19 11.57 -30.30
C GLY A 516 9.83 11.47 -28.81
N PHE A 517 8.54 11.59 -28.49
CA PHE A 517 8.03 11.48 -27.12
C PHE A 517 8.32 10.11 -26.50
N LEU A 518 8.01 9.01 -27.18
CA LEU A 518 8.28 7.65 -26.67
C LEU A 518 9.77 7.39 -26.47
N SER A 519 10.63 7.89 -27.37
CA SER A 519 12.08 7.79 -27.21
C SER A 519 12.59 8.59 -26.01
N ASP A 520 12.08 9.80 -25.78
CA ASP A 520 12.44 10.62 -24.61
C ASP A 520 11.91 9.99 -23.30
N VAL A 521 10.72 9.37 -23.31
CA VAL A 521 10.15 8.64 -22.15
C VAL A 521 11.00 7.42 -21.80
N LEU A 522 11.38 6.60 -22.77
CA LEU A 522 12.25 5.44 -22.54
C LEU A 522 13.63 5.89 -22.01
N ASP A 523 14.22 6.94 -22.58
CA ASP A 523 15.49 7.50 -22.10
C ASP A 523 15.43 8.03 -20.66
N VAL A 524 14.28 8.52 -20.18
CA VAL A 524 14.09 8.90 -18.77
C VAL A 524 13.85 7.68 -17.88
N ALA A 525 13.06 6.72 -18.35
CA ALA A 525 12.51 5.64 -17.52
C ALA A 525 13.45 4.45 -17.29
N TRP A 526 14.30 4.06 -18.25
CA TRP A 526 15.09 2.83 -18.09
C TRP A 526 16.10 2.87 -16.91
N PRO A 527 16.81 3.99 -16.63
CA PRO A 527 17.76 4.03 -15.51
C PRO A 527 17.11 3.93 -14.10
N PRO A 528 16.07 4.70 -13.74
CA PRO A 528 15.44 4.57 -12.42
C PRO A 528 14.70 3.23 -12.27
N VAL A 529 14.16 2.64 -13.35
CA VAL A 529 13.61 1.28 -13.31
C VAL A 529 14.72 0.26 -13.05
N LEU A 530 15.89 0.38 -13.67
CA LEU A 530 17.04 -0.48 -13.36
C LEU A 530 17.49 -0.33 -11.90
N VAL A 531 17.56 0.90 -11.38
CA VAL A 531 17.89 1.16 -9.95
C VAL A 531 16.84 0.54 -9.02
N PHE A 532 15.55 0.68 -9.32
CA PHE A 532 14.47 0.01 -8.59
C PHE A 532 14.65 -1.50 -8.61
N CYS A 533 14.89 -2.11 -9.77
CA CYS A 533 15.09 -3.54 -9.90
C CYS A 533 16.32 -4.05 -9.13
N VAL A 534 17.43 -3.30 -9.11
CA VAL A 534 18.62 -3.65 -8.32
C VAL A 534 18.35 -3.52 -6.81
N ALA A 535 17.69 -2.44 -6.37
CA ALA A 535 17.32 -2.26 -4.96
C ALA A 535 16.30 -3.31 -4.47
N ALA A 536 15.35 -3.69 -5.32
CA ALA A 536 14.38 -4.75 -5.05
C ALA A 536 15.04 -6.13 -5.03
N TRP A 537 15.92 -6.45 -5.99
CA TRP A 537 16.69 -7.70 -6.00
C TRP A 537 17.56 -7.82 -4.74
N TRP A 538 18.27 -6.76 -4.38
CA TRP A 538 19.10 -6.74 -3.17
C TRP A 538 18.28 -7.01 -1.91
N ALA A 539 17.16 -6.30 -1.72
CA ALA A 539 16.27 -6.49 -0.57
C ALA A 539 15.51 -7.83 -0.57
N MET A 540 15.50 -8.58 -1.68
CA MET A 540 14.92 -9.93 -1.77
C MET A 540 15.94 -11.05 -1.52
N HIS A 541 17.24 -10.74 -1.47
CA HIS A 541 18.32 -11.73 -1.31
C HIS A 541 19.31 -11.46 -0.16
N PHE A 542 19.28 -10.25 0.43
CA PHE A 542 20.20 -9.81 1.50
C PHE A 542 19.47 -8.97 2.57
#